data_AF-A0A957QS61-F1
#
_entry.id   AF-A0A957QS61-F1
#
_cell.length_a   1.000
_cell.length_b   1.000
_cell.length_c   1.000
_cell.angle_alpha   90.00
_cell.angle_beta   90.00
_cell.angle_gamma   90.00
#
_symmetry.space_group_name_H-M   'P 1'
#
loop_
_entity.id
_entity.type
_entity.pdbx_description
1 polymer ?
#
loop_
_entity_poly.entity_id
_entity_poly.type
_entity_poly.pdbx_seq_one_letter_code
_entity_poly.pdbx_strand_id
1 'polypeptide(L)'
;MSDFFAKLEAAVSRNNSLLCVGLDPNPDSIPERYLTDEADLTVAIVGWNRAIIEQTADLVCAYKPNIAFYEALGADGMEALRQTLAFIPDDVPVILDVKRGDIGSTAAAYAMACFDDLKVDAVTLSPYLGRDGVDPFARHAGKGLFVLCHTSNPSAGEFQELEIADWRTLDREPNQPLYKHVARTAVTWSPNVGLVVGATFPEAIEDVRAAAPDAWFLVPGIGA
;
A
#
# COMPACT_ATOMS: atom_id res chain seq x y z
N MET A 1 3.17 -19.69 7.16
CA MET A 1 2.71 -18.32 6.87
C MET A 1 1.41 -18.45 6.10
N SER A 2 0.35 -17.84 6.60
CA SER A 2 -0.89 -17.69 5.83
C SER A 2 -0.67 -16.71 4.69
N ASP A 3 -1.36 -16.93 3.58
CA ASP A 3 -1.41 -15.98 2.47
C ASP A 3 -2.00 -14.62 2.91
N PHE A 4 -1.47 -13.51 2.40
CA PHE A 4 -1.91 -12.16 2.75
C PHE A 4 -3.41 -11.95 2.50
N PHE A 5 -3.94 -12.37 1.35
CA PHE A 5 -5.34 -12.15 1.04
C PHE A 5 -6.25 -13.02 1.89
N ALA A 6 -5.82 -14.24 2.23
CA ALA A 6 -6.52 -15.06 3.22
C ALA A 6 -6.56 -14.41 4.62
N LYS A 7 -5.44 -13.79 5.05
CA LYS A 7 -5.38 -13.03 6.32
C LYS A 7 -6.32 -11.82 6.26
N LEU A 8 -6.36 -11.11 5.13
CA LEU A 8 -7.24 -9.97 4.89
C LEU A 8 -8.71 -10.38 4.94
N GLU A 9 -9.11 -11.41 4.20
CA GLU A 9 -10.49 -11.93 4.19
C GLU A 9 -10.96 -12.35 5.58
N ALA A 10 -10.07 -12.97 6.37
CA ALA A 10 -10.35 -13.32 7.75
C ALA A 10 -10.57 -12.07 8.63
N ALA A 11 -9.76 -11.03 8.49
CA ALA A 11 -9.94 -9.76 9.21
C ALA A 11 -11.22 -9.03 8.79
N VAL A 12 -11.50 -8.97 7.48
CA VAL A 12 -12.75 -8.42 6.92
C VAL A 12 -13.97 -9.13 7.51
N SER A 13 -13.95 -10.46 7.54
CA SER A 13 -15.07 -11.26 8.05
C SER A 13 -15.24 -11.09 9.57
N ARG A 14 -14.14 -11.07 10.32
CA ARG A 14 -14.15 -10.94 11.79
C ARG A 14 -14.72 -9.61 12.24
N ASN A 15 -14.28 -8.53 11.60
CA ASN A 15 -14.62 -7.16 12.00
C ASN A 15 -15.78 -6.59 11.17
N ASN A 16 -16.31 -7.36 10.20
CA ASN A 16 -17.34 -6.94 9.24
C ASN A 16 -17.03 -5.56 8.63
N SER A 17 -15.80 -5.40 8.14
CA SER A 17 -15.25 -4.09 7.80
C SER A 17 -14.29 -4.17 6.62
N LEU A 18 -14.29 -3.12 5.79
CA LEU A 18 -13.27 -2.87 4.76
C LEU A 18 -12.36 -1.69 5.13
N LEU A 19 -12.45 -1.21 6.38
CA LEU A 19 -11.68 -0.06 6.83
C LEU A 19 -10.20 -0.41 6.95
N CYS A 20 -9.36 0.31 6.20
CA CYS A 20 -7.92 0.30 6.37
C CYS A 20 -7.48 1.64 6.97
N VAL A 21 -6.89 1.61 8.17
CA VAL A 21 -6.44 2.82 8.87
C VAL A 21 -5.00 3.15 8.49
N GLY A 22 -4.78 4.38 8.03
CA GLY A 22 -3.44 4.92 7.80
C GLY A 22 -2.74 5.26 9.12
N LEU A 23 -1.44 4.98 9.20
CA LEU A 23 -0.59 5.34 10.34
C LEU A 23 0.52 6.26 9.82
N ASP A 24 0.12 7.46 9.44
CA ASP A 24 0.89 8.44 8.69
C ASP A 24 1.18 9.66 9.60
N PRO A 25 2.17 9.58 10.51
CA PRO A 25 2.34 10.54 11.58
C PRO A 25 2.93 11.86 11.07
N ASN A 26 2.09 12.76 10.58
CA ASN A 26 2.47 14.14 10.38
C ASN A 26 2.67 14.83 11.75
N PRO A 27 3.86 15.38 12.08
CA PRO A 27 4.11 16.06 13.34
C PRO A 27 3.06 17.13 13.70
N ASP A 28 2.56 17.86 12.69
CA ASP A 28 1.56 18.92 12.88
C ASP A 28 0.16 18.39 13.26
N SER A 29 -0.07 17.08 13.09
CA SER A 29 -1.34 16.42 13.40
C SER A 29 -1.33 15.67 14.73
N ILE A 30 -0.18 15.61 15.41
CA ILE A 30 -0.06 14.89 16.68
C ILE A 30 -0.83 15.66 17.77
N PRO A 31 -1.78 15.01 18.47
CA PRO A 31 -2.52 15.68 19.55
C PRO A 31 -1.58 16.14 20.68
N GLU A 32 -1.80 17.34 21.22
CA GLU A 32 -0.97 17.97 22.28
C GLU A 32 -0.71 17.06 23.48
N ARG A 33 -1.66 16.19 23.84
CA ARG A 33 -1.51 15.22 24.95
C ARG A 33 -0.38 14.20 24.76
N TYR A 34 0.16 14.05 23.55
CA TYR A 34 1.33 13.22 23.26
C TYR A 34 2.63 14.06 23.16
N LEU A 35 2.53 15.39 23.18
CA LEU A 35 3.62 16.35 23.07
C LEU A 35 3.99 16.94 24.45
N THR A 36 4.18 16.10 25.47
CA THR A 36 4.07 16.50 26.89
C THR A 36 5.27 17.25 27.47
N ASP A 37 6.47 17.19 26.89
CA ASP A 37 7.66 18.04 27.17
C ASP A 37 8.90 17.37 26.58
N GLU A 38 9.58 17.98 25.59
CA GLU A 38 10.78 17.47 24.87
C GLU A 38 10.81 15.95 24.58
N ALA A 39 9.64 15.31 24.60
CA ALA A 39 9.47 13.93 24.24
C ALA A 39 9.94 13.86 22.79
N ASP A 40 10.99 13.06 22.60
CA ASP A 40 11.49 12.71 21.28
C ASP A 40 10.27 12.49 20.38
N LEU A 41 10.19 13.26 19.30
CA LEU A 41 9.03 13.26 18.39
C LEU A 41 8.65 11.81 18.01
N THR A 42 9.63 10.92 17.93
CA THR A 42 9.43 9.49 17.68
C THR A 42 8.67 8.78 18.81
N VAL A 43 8.89 9.12 20.09
CA VAL A 43 8.11 8.63 21.24
C VAL A 43 6.66 9.11 21.17
N ALA A 44 6.45 10.38 20.81
CA ALA A 44 5.09 10.92 20.63
C ALA A 44 4.34 10.19 19.50
N ILE A 45 5.04 9.92 18.39
CA ILE A 45 4.52 9.16 17.24
C ILE A 45 4.15 7.73 17.67
N VAL A 46 5.03 7.03 18.36
CA VAL A 46 4.77 5.66 18.83
C VAL A 46 3.59 5.63 19.79
N GLY A 47 3.52 6.55 20.75
CA GLY A 47 2.43 6.65 21.71
C GLY A 47 1.08 6.95 21.03
N TRP A 48 1.07 7.83 20.04
CA TRP A 48 -0.14 8.17 19.29
C TRP A 48 -0.60 7.02 18.41
N ASN A 49 0.29 6.41 17.62
CA ASN A 49 -0.03 5.25 16.79
C ASN A 49 -0.52 4.07 17.63
N ARG A 50 0.13 3.77 18.75
CA ARG A 50 -0.31 2.75 19.69
C ARG A 50 -1.75 2.99 20.14
N ALA A 51 -2.07 4.23 20.53
CA ALA A 51 -3.42 4.57 20.96
C ALA A 51 -4.45 4.42 19.84
N ILE A 52 -4.11 4.75 18.58
CA ILE A 52 -4.97 4.48 17.42
C ILE A 52 -5.20 2.98 17.28
N ILE A 53 -4.13 2.18 17.34
CA ILE A 53 -4.20 0.73 17.16
C ILE A 53 -5.08 0.08 18.24
N GLU A 54 -4.83 0.40 19.52
CA GLU A 54 -5.56 -0.14 20.67
C GLU A 54 -7.07 0.19 20.63
N GLN A 55 -7.45 1.32 20.01
CA GLN A 55 -8.85 1.76 19.91
C GLN A 55 -9.57 1.29 18.65
N THR A 56 -8.85 0.76 17.64
CA THR A 56 -9.45 0.47 16.32
C THR A 56 -9.18 -0.93 15.79
N ALA A 57 -8.37 -1.75 16.47
CA ALA A 57 -8.01 -3.08 15.98
C ALA A 57 -9.20 -4.03 15.76
N ASP A 58 -10.30 -3.86 16.48
CA ASP A 58 -11.56 -4.60 16.34
C ASP A 58 -12.49 -4.03 15.23
N LEU A 59 -12.10 -2.92 14.60
CA LEU A 59 -12.88 -2.20 13.58
C LEU A 59 -12.26 -2.25 12.18
N VAL A 60 -10.96 -2.56 12.07
CA VAL A 60 -10.21 -2.47 10.81
C VAL A 60 -9.98 -3.83 10.16
N CYS A 61 -9.82 -3.86 8.84
CA CYS A 61 -9.31 -5.04 8.14
C CYS A 61 -7.78 -4.98 7.93
N ALA A 62 -7.16 -3.81 8.03
CA ALA A 62 -5.71 -3.63 7.91
C ALA A 62 -5.24 -2.29 8.47
N TYR A 63 -3.96 -2.20 8.82
CA TYR A 63 -3.26 -0.93 9.00
C TYR A 63 -2.30 -0.66 7.84
N LYS A 64 -2.16 0.62 7.48
CA LYS A 64 -1.30 1.04 6.37
C LYS A 64 -0.37 2.19 6.78
N PRO A 65 0.75 1.93 7.46
CA PRO A 65 1.77 2.95 7.69
C PRO A 65 2.40 3.38 6.36
N ASN A 66 2.51 4.69 6.15
CA ASN A 66 3.30 5.27 5.05
C ASN A 66 4.73 5.54 5.51
N ILE A 67 5.67 4.80 4.92
CA ILE A 67 7.08 4.79 5.35
C ILE A 67 7.73 6.18 5.27
N ALA A 68 7.27 7.03 4.35
CA ALA A 68 7.90 8.32 4.09
C ALA A 68 7.91 9.25 5.32
N PHE A 69 6.87 9.19 6.15
CA PHE A 69 6.79 9.98 7.40
C PHE A 69 7.82 9.54 8.43
N TYR A 70 8.17 8.25 8.45
CA TYR A 70 9.17 7.68 9.34
C TYR A 70 10.58 7.92 8.79
N GLU A 71 10.79 7.74 7.48
CA GLU A 71 12.08 8.00 6.82
C GLU A 71 12.55 9.46 6.98
N ALA A 72 11.61 10.41 6.97
CA ALA A 72 11.89 11.82 7.20
C ALA A 72 12.53 12.11 8.56
N LEU A 73 12.38 11.21 9.54
CA LEU A 73 12.95 11.30 10.89
C LEU A 73 14.22 10.44 11.05
N GLY A 74 14.77 9.91 9.96
CA GLY A 74 16.02 9.15 9.98
C GLY A 74 15.92 7.81 10.72
N ALA A 75 17.03 7.42 11.38
CA ALA A 75 17.12 6.13 12.06
C ALA A 75 16.11 5.99 13.20
N ASP A 76 15.89 7.05 13.97
CA ASP A 76 14.95 7.05 15.09
C ASP A 76 13.50 6.93 14.59
N GLY A 77 13.18 7.55 13.45
CA GLY A 77 11.90 7.35 12.76
C GLY A 77 11.66 5.91 12.33
N MET A 78 12.66 5.27 11.75
CA MET A 78 12.59 3.86 11.37
C MET A 78 12.43 2.95 12.59
N GLU A 79 13.02 3.31 13.73
CA GLU A 79 12.81 2.60 14.99
C GLU A 79 11.39 2.81 15.53
N ALA A 80 10.84 4.02 15.44
CA ALA A 80 9.43 4.27 15.74
C ALA A 80 8.47 3.47 14.86
N LEU A 81 8.80 3.25 13.58
CA LEU A 81 8.02 2.36 12.73
C LEU A 81 8.07 0.92 13.26
N ARG A 82 9.24 0.38 13.60
CA ARG A 82 9.36 -0.98 14.17
C ARG A 82 8.53 -1.13 15.45
N GLN A 83 8.61 -0.16 16.35
CA GLN A 83 7.80 -0.15 17.57
C GLN A 83 6.30 -0.05 17.28
N THR A 84 5.90 0.81 16.35
CA THR A 84 4.50 0.93 15.90
C THR A 84 3.97 -0.40 15.37
N LEU A 85 4.73 -1.07 14.49
CA LEU A 85 4.37 -2.36 13.92
C LEU A 85 4.19 -3.44 15.01
N ALA A 86 5.00 -3.41 16.07
CA ALA A 86 4.91 -4.36 17.17
C ALA A 86 3.63 -4.25 18.01
N PHE A 87 2.89 -3.13 17.93
CA PHE A 87 1.59 -2.98 18.59
C PHE A 87 0.41 -3.52 17.77
N ILE A 88 0.61 -3.78 16.48
CA ILE A 88 -0.45 -4.28 15.60
C ILE A 88 -0.69 -5.78 15.92
N PRO A 89 -1.92 -6.22 16.20
CA PRO A 89 -2.20 -7.63 16.44
C PRO A 89 -1.81 -8.50 15.24
N ASP A 90 -1.23 -9.67 15.51
CA ASP A 90 -0.74 -10.60 14.48
C ASP A 90 -1.81 -11.01 13.45
N ASP A 91 -3.08 -10.96 13.83
CA ASP A 91 -4.21 -11.34 12.99
C ASP A 91 -4.80 -10.16 12.18
N VAL A 92 -4.25 -8.95 12.32
CA VAL A 92 -4.57 -7.77 11.50
C VAL A 92 -3.46 -7.57 10.46
N PRO A 93 -3.78 -7.63 9.15
CA PRO A 93 -2.81 -7.36 8.09
C PRO A 93 -2.17 -5.97 8.15
N VAL A 94 -0.89 -5.90 7.78
CA VAL A 94 -0.15 -4.66 7.60
C VAL A 94 0.26 -4.46 6.14
N ILE A 95 -0.14 -3.32 5.57
CA ILE A 95 0.26 -2.89 4.23
C ILE A 95 1.24 -1.71 4.36
N LEU A 96 2.51 -1.91 4.07
CA LEU A 96 3.47 -0.81 4.07
C LEU A 96 3.34 0.01 2.80
N ASP A 97 2.93 1.26 2.94
CA ASP A 97 2.84 2.17 1.82
C ASP A 97 4.24 2.76 1.54
N VAL A 98 4.95 2.11 0.60
CA VAL A 98 6.38 2.28 0.35
C VAL A 98 6.67 2.75 -1.09
N LYS A 99 5.75 2.49 -2.02
CA LYS A 99 5.76 2.90 -3.45
C LYS A 99 7.10 2.65 -4.17
N ARG A 100 7.81 1.57 -3.82
CA ARG A 100 9.13 1.27 -4.43
C ARG A 100 8.99 0.89 -5.89
N GLY A 101 10.06 1.11 -6.65
CA GLY A 101 10.19 0.72 -8.06
C GLY A 101 11.64 0.80 -8.48
N ASP A 102 12.30 -0.35 -8.54
CA ASP A 102 13.67 -0.52 -9.05
C ASP A 102 13.75 -1.88 -9.77
N ILE A 103 14.92 -2.33 -10.22
CA ILE A 103 15.08 -3.62 -10.91
C ILE A 103 16.08 -4.53 -10.22
N GLY A 104 15.98 -5.83 -10.50
CA GLY A 104 17.01 -6.82 -10.16
C GLY A 104 17.39 -6.84 -8.68
N SER A 105 18.69 -6.66 -8.39
CA SER A 105 19.22 -6.72 -7.02
C SER A 105 18.75 -5.58 -6.12
N THR A 106 18.46 -4.40 -6.66
CA THR A 106 17.99 -3.26 -5.86
C THR A 106 16.56 -3.48 -5.39
N ALA A 107 15.69 -3.94 -6.28
CA ALA A 107 14.33 -4.36 -5.90
C ALA A 107 14.33 -5.52 -4.88
N ALA A 108 15.27 -6.47 -5.00
CA ALA A 108 15.44 -7.51 -3.99
C ALA A 108 15.85 -6.96 -2.61
N ALA A 109 16.75 -5.96 -2.56
CA ALA A 109 17.12 -5.31 -1.30
C ALA A 109 15.93 -4.58 -0.66
N TYR A 110 15.08 -3.92 -1.45
CA TYR A 110 13.83 -3.34 -0.94
C TYR A 110 12.87 -4.40 -0.41
N ALA A 111 12.73 -5.54 -1.11
CA ALA A 111 11.89 -6.65 -0.65
C ALA A 111 12.38 -7.21 0.69
N MET A 112 13.69 -7.40 0.87
CA MET A 112 14.28 -7.82 2.14
C MET A 112 13.99 -6.82 3.27
N ALA A 113 14.18 -5.51 3.02
CA ALA A 113 13.89 -4.49 4.03
C ALA A 113 12.41 -4.51 4.47
N CYS A 114 11.47 -4.70 3.53
CA CYS A 114 10.05 -4.72 3.86
C CYS A 114 9.63 -6.03 4.52
N PHE A 115 9.98 -7.18 3.94
CA PHE A 115 9.40 -8.46 4.31
C PHE A 115 10.23 -9.27 5.30
N ASP A 116 11.54 -9.03 5.39
CA ASP A 116 12.43 -9.78 6.28
C ASP A 116 12.79 -8.97 7.53
N ASP A 117 13.10 -7.67 7.39
CA ASP A 117 13.36 -6.76 8.52
C ASP A 117 12.04 -6.29 9.16
N LEU A 118 11.24 -5.51 8.43
CA LEU A 118 9.97 -4.96 8.94
C LEU A 118 8.84 -5.99 9.05
N LYS A 119 8.96 -7.13 8.37
CA LYS A 119 8.02 -8.27 8.40
C LYS A 119 6.56 -7.93 8.06
N VAL A 120 6.33 -6.85 7.32
CA VAL A 120 4.97 -6.45 6.90
C VAL A 120 4.33 -7.50 5.98
N ASP A 121 3.01 -7.53 5.89
CA ASP A 121 2.31 -8.55 5.11
C ASP A 121 2.18 -8.18 3.63
N ALA A 122 2.13 -6.88 3.32
CA ALA A 122 2.03 -6.37 1.95
C ALA A 122 2.77 -5.03 1.77
N VAL A 123 3.02 -4.66 0.51
CA VAL A 123 3.66 -3.39 0.13
C VAL A 123 2.95 -2.73 -1.05
N THR A 124 3.08 -1.41 -1.18
CA THR A 124 2.74 -0.69 -2.41
C THR A 124 3.92 -0.57 -3.37
N LEU A 125 3.71 -0.75 -4.68
CA LEU A 125 4.78 -0.76 -5.70
C LEU A 125 4.41 0.07 -6.94
N SER A 126 5.39 0.76 -7.52
CA SER A 126 5.24 1.46 -8.80
C SER A 126 5.33 0.48 -9.97
N PRO A 127 4.40 0.49 -10.95
CA PRO A 127 4.42 -0.39 -12.11
C PRO A 127 5.40 0.05 -13.21
N TYR A 128 6.02 1.23 -13.08
CA TYR A 128 6.63 1.94 -14.21
C TYR A 128 7.78 1.17 -14.88
N LEU A 129 8.55 0.42 -14.10
CA LEU A 129 9.65 -0.42 -14.60
C LEU A 129 9.18 -1.80 -15.09
N GLY A 130 7.87 -2.04 -15.10
CA GLY A 130 7.27 -3.31 -15.47
C GLY A 130 7.52 -4.42 -14.46
N ARG A 131 7.41 -5.65 -14.94
CA ARG A 131 7.48 -6.87 -14.13
C ARG A 131 8.80 -6.99 -13.35
N ASP A 132 9.90 -6.49 -13.88
CA ASP A 132 11.23 -6.58 -13.26
C ASP A 132 11.30 -5.87 -11.89
N GLY A 133 10.45 -4.87 -11.65
CA GLY A 133 10.36 -4.21 -10.36
C GLY A 133 9.41 -4.85 -9.35
N VAL A 134 8.62 -5.84 -9.77
CA VAL A 134 7.65 -6.54 -8.92
C VAL A 134 8.10 -7.96 -8.62
N ASP A 135 8.72 -8.65 -9.58
CA ASP A 135 9.15 -10.05 -9.47
C ASP A 135 10.01 -10.33 -8.22
N PRO A 136 10.96 -9.46 -7.81
CA PRO A 136 11.71 -9.67 -6.57
C PRO A 136 10.83 -9.72 -5.31
N PHE A 137 9.80 -8.88 -5.23
CA PHE A 137 8.84 -8.90 -4.13
C PHE A 137 7.90 -10.11 -4.21
N ALA A 138 7.43 -10.46 -5.42
CA ALA A 138 6.52 -11.59 -5.65
C ALA A 138 7.12 -12.96 -5.30
N ARG A 139 8.45 -13.07 -5.23
CA ARG A 139 9.14 -14.29 -4.76
C ARG A 139 8.94 -14.55 -3.26
N HIS A 140 8.55 -13.55 -2.48
CA HIS A 140 8.24 -13.72 -1.05
C HIS A 140 6.84 -14.33 -0.91
N ALA A 141 6.80 -15.66 -0.78
CA ALA A 141 5.56 -16.43 -0.76
C ALA A 141 4.56 -15.91 0.29
N GLY A 142 3.30 -15.74 -0.12
CA GLY A 142 2.20 -15.30 0.75
C GLY A 142 2.18 -13.80 1.05
N LYS A 143 3.11 -12.99 0.52
CA LYS A 143 3.06 -11.53 0.68
C LYS A 143 2.15 -10.88 -0.36
N GLY A 144 1.49 -9.79 0.01
CA GLY A 144 0.62 -9.00 -0.86
C GLY A 144 1.33 -7.86 -1.58
N LEU A 145 0.93 -7.55 -2.81
CA LEU A 145 1.55 -6.52 -3.64
C LEU A 145 0.48 -5.58 -4.19
N PHE A 146 0.41 -4.34 -3.72
CA PHE A 146 -0.52 -3.34 -4.24
C PHE A 146 0.17 -2.46 -5.28
N VAL A 147 -0.12 -2.70 -6.55
CA VAL A 147 0.49 -1.95 -7.66
C VAL A 147 -0.26 -0.64 -7.90
N LEU A 148 0.47 0.47 -7.99
CA LEU A 148 -0.13 1.78 -8.30
C LEU A 148 -0.80 1.74 -9.68
N CYS A 149 -2.12 1.96 -9.73
CA CYS A 149 -2.89 1.88 -10.97
C CYS A 149 -3.42 3.25 -11.38
N HIS A 150 -4.33 3.83 -10.59
CA HIS A 150 -4.81 5.20 -10.75
C HIS A 150 -4.76 5.89 -9.38
N THR A 151 -3.96 6.94 -9.19
CA THR A 151 -3.71 7.53 -7.86
C THR A 151 -4.59 8.73 -7.59
N SER A 152 -4.80 9.08 -6.31
CA SER A 152 -5.79 10.09 -5.91
C SER A 152 -5.36 11.56 -6.10
N ASN A 153 -4.12 11.83 -6.51
CA ASN A 153 -3.58 13.18 -6.65
C ASN A 153 -4.14 13.91 -7.88
N PRO A 154 -4.25 15.26 -7.86
CA PRO A 154 -4.78 16.04 -8.99
C PRO A 154 -4.04 15.85 -10.32
N SER A 155 -2.73 15.58 -10.26
CA SER A 155 -1.87 15.37 -11.43
C SER A 155 -1.82 13.93 -11.93
N ALA A 156 -2.65 13.01 -11.40
CA ALA A 156 -2.67 11.60 -11.81
C ALA A 156 -2.84 11.44 -13.33
N GLY A 157 -3.70 12.27 -13.94
CA GLY A 157 -3.99 12.24 -15.37
C GLY A 157 -2.82 12.62 -16.30
N GLU A 158 -1.73 13.21 -15.80
CA GLU A 158 -0.57 13.58 -16.65
C GLU A 158 0.07 12.37 -17.34
N PHE A 159 0.06 11.21 -16.67
CA PHE A 159 0.56 9.96 -17.23
C PHE A 159 -0.52 8.87 -17.29
N GLN A 160 -1.30 8.74 -16.22
CA GLN A 160 -2.13 7.55 -16.02
C GLN A 160 -3.30 7.51 -17.00
N GLU A 161 -3.80 8.67 -17.42
CA GLU A 161 -4.92 8.82 -18.35
C GLU A 161 -4.47 9.02 -19.81
N LEU A 162 -3.16 8.95 -20.09
CA LEU A 162 -2.68 9.00 -21.47
C LEU A 162 -3.26 7.83 -22.26
N GLU A 163 -3.89 8.16 -23.38
CA GLU A 163 -4.32 7.17 -24.37
C GLU A 163 -3.09 6.51 -25.00
N ILE A 164 -2.97 5.20 -24.81
CA ILE A 164 -1.89 4.39 -25.33
C ILE A 164 -2.42 3.34 -26.31
N ALA A 165 -1.57 3.01 -27.28
CA ALA A 165 -1.74 1.85 -28.16
C ALA A 165 -0.60 0.87 -27.86
N ASP A 166 -0.92 -0.39 -27.51
CA ASP A 166 0.12 -1.40 -27.35
C ASP A 166 0.55 -1.89 -28.73
N TRP A 167 1.80 -1.59 -29.10
CA TRP A 167 2.38 -1.96 -30.39
C TRP A 167 2.29 -3.47 -30.67
N ARG A 168 2.18 -4.31 -29.62
CA ARG A 168 2.00 -5.76 -29.73
C ARG A 168 0.60 -6.18 -30.18
N THR A 169 -0.39 -5.30 -30.08
CA THR A 169 -1.82 -5.59 -30.30
C THR A 169 -2.57 -4.55 -31.14
N LEU A 170 -1.85 -3.71 -31.90
CA LEU A 170 -2.41 -2.58 -32.67
C LEU A 170 -3.64 -2.92 -33.53
N ASP A 171 -3.69 -4.11 -34.13
CA ASP A 171 -4.79 -4.52 -35.01
C ASP A 171 -5.96 -5.21 -34.27
N ARG A 172 -5.86 -5.38 -32.95
CA ARG A 172 -6.78 -6.23 -32.16
C ARG A 172 -7.47 -5.49 -31.04
N GLU A 173 -6.77 -4.57 -30.39
CA GLU A 173 -7.27 -3.84 -29.23
C GLU A 173 -7.35 -2.34 -29.56
N PRO A 174 -8.42 -1.65 -29.14
CA PRO A 174 -8.48 -0.21 -29.26
C PRO A 174 -7.45 0.46 -28.33
N ASN A 175 -7.15 1.72 -28.63
CA ASN A 175 -6.44 2.57 -27.67
C ASN A 175 -7.18 2.59 -26.33
N GLN A 176 -6.43 2.70 -25.26
CA GLN A 176 -6.96 2.80 -23.91
C GLN A 176 -6.06 3.67 -23.02
N PRO A 177 -6.60 4.23 -21.94
CA PRO A 177 -5.80 4.85 -20.89
C PRO A 177 -4.74 3.92 -20.32
N LEU A 178 -3.54 4.47 -20.04
CA LEU A 178 -2.42 3.73 -19.47
C LEU A 178 -2.79 2.96 -18.20
N TYR A 179 -3.58 3.54 -17.31
CA TYR A 179 -3.97 2.88 -16.06
C TYR A 179 -4.80 1.59 -16.29
N LYS A 180 -5.62 1.51 -17.34
CA LYS A 180 -6.38 0.28 -17.67
C LYS A 180 -5.45 -0.81 -18.16
N HIS A 181 -4.43 -0.44 -18.93
CA HIS A 181 -3.37 -1.38 -19.32
C HIS A 181 -2.57 -1.86 -18.12
N VAL A 182 -2.23 -0.98 -17.17
CA VAL A 182 -1.58 -1.34 -15.91
C VAL A 182 -2.45 -2.31 -15.12
N ALA A 183 -3.75 -2.05 -14.97
CA ALA A 183 -4.68 -2.93 -14.25
C ALA A 183 -4.66 -4.36 -14.80
N ARG A 184 -4.83 -4.52 -16.12
CA ARG A 184 -4.83 -5.84 -16.78
C ARG A 184 -3.49 -6.53 -16.69
N THR A 185 -2.39 -5.78 -16.79
CA THR A 185 -1.05 -6.35 -16.82
C THR A 185 -0.58 -6.74 -15.43
N ALA A 186 -0.78 -5.89 -14.43
CA ALA A 186 -0.26 -6.09 -13.08
C ALA A 186 -0.80 -7.36 -12.41
N VAL A 187 -2.10 -7.64 -12.57
CA VAL A 187 -2.74 -8.84 -12.00
C VAL A 187 -2.21 -10.15 -12.59
N THR A 188 -1.50 -10.10 -13.73
CA THR A 188 -0.86 -11.28 -14.34
C THR A 188 0.51 -11.59 -13.72
N TRP A 189 1.09 -10.65 -12.95
CA TRP A 189 2.45 -10.80 -12.44
C TRP A 189 2.53 -11.77 -11.25
N SER A 190 1.50 -11.82 -10.42
CA SER A 190 1.39 -12.72 -9.27
C SER A 190 -0.08 -12.84 -8.84
N PRO A 191 -0.54 -13.99 -8.30
CA PRO A 191 -1.88 -14.13 -7.74
C PRO A 191 -2.12 -13.22 -6.53
N ASN A 192 -1.05 -12.72 -5.89
CA ASN A 192 -1.13 -11.87 -4.70
C ASN A 192 -1.04 -10.37 -5.03
N VAL A 193 -1.46 -9.99 -6.24
CA VAL A 193 -1.50 -8.59 -6.67
C VAL A 193 -2.88 -7.99 -6.42
N GLY A 194 -2.88 -6.87 -5.69
CA GLY A 194 -3.97 -5.91 -5.64
C GLY A 194 -3.58 -4.62 -6.38
N LEU A 195 -4.54 -3.71 -6.53
CA LEU A 195 -4.35 -2.44 -7.24
C LEU A 195 -4.62 -1.25 -6.31
N VAL A 196 -3.80 -0.21 -6.38
CA VAL A 196 -4.09 1.07 -5.73
C VAL A 196 -4.90 1.92 -6.70
N VAL A 197 -6.11 2.28 -6.29
CA VAL A 197 -7.06 3.08 -7.09
C VAL A 197 -7.61 4.22 -6.23
N GLY A 198 -7.41 5.47 -6.61
CA GLY A 198 -7.78 6.63 -5.81
C GLY A 198 -9.30 6.82 -5.70
N ALA A 199 -9.79 7.13 -4.50
CA ALA A 199 -11.21 7.38 -4.24
C ALA A 199 -11.77 8.61 -4.97
N THR A 200 -10.92 9.56 -5.32
CA THR A 200 -11.28 10.84 -5.94
C THR A 200 -11.74 10.71 -7.39
N PHE A 201 -11.57 9.54 -8.02
CA PHE A 201 -11.93 9.27 -9.41
C PHE A 201 -12.84 8.03 -9.53
N PRO A 202 -14.15 8.15 -9.25
CA PRO A 202 -15.08 7.01 -9.28
C PRO A 202 -15.14 6.28 -10.63
N GLU A 203 -15.03 7.02 -11.74
CA GLU A 203 -15.01 6.44 -13.10
C GLU A 203 -13.80 5.53 -13.30
N ALA A 204 -12.62 5.93 -12.80
CA ALA A 204 -11.41 5.10 -12.86
C ALA A 204 -11.57 3.82 -12.01
N ILE A 205 -12.28 3.87 -10.89
CA ILE A 205 -12.58 2.67 -10.08
C ILE A 205 -13.45 1.68 -10.86
N GLU A 206 -14.50 2.17 -11.54
CA GLU A 206 -15.36 1.33 -12.39
C GLU A 206 -14.55 0.71 -13.53
N ASP A 207 -13.74 1.51 -14.21
CA ASP A 207 -12.89 1.06 -15.31
C ASP A 207 -11.86 0.02 -14.86
N VAL A 208 -11.20 0.23 -13.72
CA VAL A 208 -10.24 -0.73 -13.16
C VAL A 208 -10.95 -2.00 -12.70
N ARG A 209 -12.16 -1.92 -12.13
CA ARG A 209 -12.96 -3.11 -11.78
C ARG A 209 -13.33 -3.92 -13.03
N ALA A 210 -13.74 -3.26 -14.11
CA ALA A 210 -14.03 -3.95 -15.36
C ALA A 210 -12.76 -4.61 -15.96
N ALA A 211 -11.59 -3.98 -15.81
CA ALA A 211 -10.32 -4.48 -16.30
C ALA A 211 -9.72 -5.62 -15.44
N ALA A 212 -9.97 -5.61 -14.13
CA ALA A 212 -9.47 -6.58 -13.16
C ALA A 212 -10.59 -7.01 -12.18
N PRO A 213 -11.54 -7.87 -12.63
CA PRO A 213 -12.78 -8.15 -11.91
C PRO A 213 -12.62 -8.73 -10.51
N ASP A 214 -11.56 -9.51 -10.28
CA ASP A 214 -11.35 -10.24 -9.01
C ASP A 214 -10.26 -9.60 -8.13
N ALA A 215 -9.58 -8.56 -8.60
CA ALA A 215 -8.48 -7.96 -7.85
C ALA A 215 -8.96 -7.18 -6.63
N TRP A 216 -8.21 -7.27 -5.54
CA TRP A 216 -8.39 -6.41 -4.36
C TRP A 216 -7.92 -4.99 -4.65
N PHE A 217 -8.71 -3.99 -4.24
CA PHE A 217 -8.34 -2.58 -4.37
C PHE A 217 -7.96 -2.00 -3.00
N LEU A 218 -6.82 -1.31 -2.97
CA LEU A 218 -6.51 -0.37 -1.91
C LEU A 218 -6.95 1.01 -2.38
N VAL A 219 -7.96 1.59 -1.70
CA VAL A 219 -8.65 2.81 -2.16
C VAL A 219 -8.34 3.99 -1.24
N PRO A 220 -7.18 4.67 -1.38
CA PRO A 220 -6.86 5.85 -0.59
C PRO A 220 -7.65 7.10 -1.06
N GLY A 221 -7.75 8.10 -0.19
CA GLY A 221 -8.34 9.41 -0.53
C GLY A 221 -9.77 9.63 -0.05
N ILE A 222 -10.28 8.79 0.86
CA ILE A 222 -11.52 9.07 1.61
C ILE A 222 -11.17 9.79 2.92
N GLY A 223 -11.89 10.86 3.22
CA GLY A 223 -11.58 11.75 4.34
C GLY A 223 -10.53 12.78 3.96
N ALA A 224 -9.69 13.15 4.94
CA ALA A 224 -8.67 14.21 4.91
C ALA A 224 -9.19 15.65 4.69
#